data_AF-A0A2N6NL71-F1
#
_entry.id   AF-A0A2N6NL71-F1
#
_cell.length_a   1.000
_cell.length_b   1.000
_cell.length_c   1.000
_cell.angle_alpha   90.00
_cell.angle_beta   90.00
_cell.angle_gamma   90.00
#
_symmetry.space_group_name_H-M   'P 1'
#
loop_
_entity.id
_entity.type
_entity.pdbx_description
1 polymer ?
#
loop_
_entity_poly.entity_id
_entity_poly.type
_entity_poly.pdbx_seq_one_letter_code
_entity_poly.pdbx_strand_id
1 'polypeptide(L)'
;MEGCHIYLPVALANNSRSFRPFFKLSKEKAAAKLPKIFRAISTEAIYYANMLDVNDFIVERGGNPERIRESQRRRFADEAVVDQVIALFEDHRKTQYSATQTSSKINEVQKLIGAKKKAKEDATDLLQQKIELEKEKKLTVESAVQKEKNLRTKIKTIGNIVDDSRGSDSSYEWLIKQTADRVDTQDNNAVQRTWAPEGVAVEKRNVLSHHEVLLRLDGYDPDRGVKVVGHRGYFLRQWGVFLNQALINYGLEFLSQRGYCPLQAPQFMLKDYMAKTAQLDDFDEQLYKVVDGDEANDKYLIATSEQPISAFHADEWLIAKDLPIKREAGSHGRDAWGIYRVHQFEKVEQFVLTDPEKSWEAFEEMIGVSEEFYQTLGLPYQVIAIVSGALNNAAAKKLDLEAWFPHQGEYKELVSCSNCTDYQSRALDIRFGAKTQTDAKKKFVHCLNSTLCATTRTLCCVLENYQTDEGLRVPEPLRKYLPGAPEFIPFARDLPKEAAGVKKTLPQRERK
;
A
#
# COMPACT_ATOMS: atom_id res chain seq x y z
N MET A 1 -21.66 28.47 -33.66
CA MET A 1 -22.15 27.24 -33.00
C MET A 1 -21.77 27.33 -31.55
N GLU A 2 -22.75 27.21 -30.65
CA GLU A 2 -22.56 27.48 -29.23
C GLU A 2 -21.87 26.30 -28.53
N GLY A 3 -20.90 26.60 -27.66
CA GLY A 3 -20.08 25.59 -27.00
C GLY A 3 -20.81 24.92 -25.84
N CYS A 4 -21.35 23.73 -26.08
CA CYS A 4 -21.89 22.89 -25.00
C CYS A 4 -20.75 22.24 -24.22
N HIS A 5 -20.33 22.85 -23.10
CA HIS A 5 -19.32 22.29 -22.20
C HIS A 5 -19.94 21.22 -21.30
N ILE A 6 -19.67 19.95 -21.60
CA ILE A 6 -19.98 18.83 -20.69
C ILE A 6 -18.87 18.77 -19.64
N TYR A 7 -19.18 19.20 -18.42
CA TYR A 7 -18.35 18.94 -17.24
C TYR A 7 -18.73 17.57 -16.67
N LEU A 8 -17.75 16.73 -16.31
CA LEU A 8 -17.99 15.62 -15.39
C LEU A 8 -17.90 16.16 -13.95
N PRO A 9 -19.01 16.22 -13.18
CA PRO A 9 -18.95 16.67 -11.80
C PRO A 9 -18.52 15.52 -10.88
N VAL A 10 -17.41 15.69 -10.16
CA VAL A 10 -17.21 15.00 -8.88
C VAL A 10 -17.95 15.80 -7.81
N ALA A 11 -19.24 15.54 -7.67
CA ALA A 11 -20.09 16.24 -6.70
C ALA A 11 -19.89 15.66 -5.29
N LEU A 12 -19.17 16.39 -4.43
CA LEU A 12 -19.21 16.14 -2.98
C LEU A 12 -20.51 16.70 -2.41
N ALA A 13 -21.38 15.81 -1.92
CA ALA A 13 -22.66 16.18 -1.32
C ALA A 13 -22.46 16.86 0.04
N ASN A 14 -22.47 18.19 0.05
CA ASN A 14 -22.32 19.00 1.27
C ASN A 14 -23.62 18.98 2.10
N ASN A 15 -23.83 17.91 2.86
CA ASN A 15 -25.10 17.65 3.56
C ASN A 15 -25.14 18.26 4.98
N SER A 16 -25.03 19.59 5.06
CA SER A 16 -25.22 20.36 6.30
C SER A 16 -26.71 20.60 6.60
N ARG A 17 -27.47 19.52 6.85
CA ARG A 17 -28.82 19.62 7.45
C ARG A 17 -29.00 18.68 8.63
N SER A 18 -29.21 19.29 9.78
CA SER A 18 -29.51 18.64 11.05
C SER A 18 -30.88 17.94 11.03
N PHE A 19 -30.88 16.63 11.25
CA PHE A 19 -32.06 15.89 11.71
C PHE A 19 -31.69 15.10 12.97
N ARG A 20 -32.32 15.45 14.11
CA ARG A 20 -32.28 14.64 15.33
C ARG A 20 -33.35 13.54 15.27
N PRO A 21 -33.14 12.39 15.94
CA PRO A 21 -33.72 11.13 15.49
C PRO A 21 -35.07 10.80 16.16
N PHE A 22 -35.93 10.14 15.38
CA PHE A 22 -36.95 9.23 15.90
C PHE A 22 -36.56 7.79 15.57
N PHE A 23 -35.96 7.09 16.53
CA PHE A 23 -36.22 5.68 16.83
C PHE A 23 -35.45 5.30 18.10
N LYS A 24 -36.17 4.80 19.11
CA LYS A 24 -35.66 4.34 20.40
C LYS A 24 -35.98 2.84 20.52
N LEU A 25 -35.20 2.10 21.32
CA LEU A 25 -35.24 0.63 21.52
C LEU A 25 -34.52 -0.18 20.41
N SER A 26 -33.70 -1.20 20.69
CA SER A 26 -33.21 -1.70 21.98
C SER A 26 -31.89 -2.49 21.83
N LYS A 27 -30.81 -2.08 22.52
CA LYS A 27 -29.55 -2.86 22.65
C LYS A 27 -28.95 -2.89 24.07
N GLU A 28 -29.64 -2.37 25.09
CA GLU A 28 -29.04 -2.10 26.41
C GLU A 28 -28.98 -3.28 27.40
N LYS A 29 -29.69 -4.40 27.17
CA LYS A 29 -29.80 -5.47 28.19
C LYS A 29 -28.70 -6.55 28.18
N ALA A 30 -27.79 -6.55 27.21
CA ALA A 30 -26.64 -7.50 27.18
C ALA A 30 -25.31 -6.90 27.69
N ALA A 31 -25.14 -5.57 27.62
CA ALA A 31 -23.84 -4.91 27.82
C ALA A 31 -23.52 -4.53 29.29
N ALA A 32 -24.40 -4.84 30.25
CA ALA A 32 -24.36 -4.29 31.62
C ALA A 32 -23.60 -5.13 32.66
N LYS A 33 -22.90 -6.21 32.26
CA LYS A 33 -22.23 -7.16 33.19
C LYS A 33 -20.69 -7.20 33.15
N LEU A 34 -20.04 -6.35 32.37
CA LEU A 34 -18.57 -6.24 32.35
C LEU A 34 -18.09 -5.03 33.17
N PRO A 35 -17.11 -5.18 34.09
CA PRO A 35 -16.55 -4.07 34.85
C PRO A 35 -15.96 -2.98 33.94
N LYS A 36 -16.13 -1.70 34.31
CA LYS A 36 -15.65 -0.54 33.51
C LYS A 36 -14.16 -0.63 33.12
N ILE A 37 -13.32 -1.27 33.95
CA ILE A 37 -11.89 -1.48 33.69
C ILE A 37 -11.64 -2.33 32.43
N PHE A 38 -12.48 -3.35 32.15
CA PHE A 38 -12.35 -4.15 30.94
C PHE A 38 -12.74 -3.40 29.66
N ARG A 39 -13.62 -2.38 29.75
CA ARG A 39 -13.99 -1.56 28.58
C ARG A 39 -12.81 -0.73 28.08
N ALA A 40 -12.08 -0.06 28.97
CA ALA A 40 -10.93 0.77 28.60
C ALA A 40 -9.82 -0.05 27.90
N ILE A 41 -9.51 -1.22 28.46
CA ILE A 41 -8.50 -2.14 27.89
C ILE A 41 -8.96 -2.67 26.51
N SER A 42 -10.26 -2.94 26.33
CA SER A 42 -10.79 -3.45 25.05
C SER A 42 -10.74 -2.46 23.88
N THR A 43 -10.75 -1.15 24.15
CA THR A 43 -10.67 -0.12 23.11
C THR A 43 -9.23 0.26 22.74
N GLU A 44 -8.29 0.25 23.68
CA GLU A 44 -6.87 0.54 23.36
C GLU A 44 -6.14 -0.64 22.67
N ALA A 45 -6.57 -1.88 22.92
CA ALA A 45 -5.95 -3.07 22.31
C ALA A 45 -6.06 -3.13 20.77
N ILE A 46 -6.92 -2.30 20.16
CA ILE A 46 -7.18 -2.23 18.71
C ILE A 46 -6.06 -1.47 17.96
N TYR A 47 -5.30 -0.60 18.63
CA TYR A 47 -4.37 0.34 17.98
C TYR A 47 -3.05 -0.26 17.48
N TYR A 48 -2.75 -1.51 17.86
CA TYR A 48 -1.43 -2.10 17.65
C TYR A 48 -1.47 -3.32 16.74
N ALA A 49 -1.87 -3.09 15.48
CA ALA A 49 -1.58 -3.96 14.35
C ALA A 49 -0.17 -4.61 14.44
N ASN A 50 -0.10 -5.94 14.38
CA ASN A 50 1.17 -6.68 14.26
C ASN A 50 1.55 -6.70 12.77
N MET A 51 2.72 -6.18 12.41
CA MET A 51 3.24 -6.26 11.04
C MET A 51 3.96 -7.60 10.80
N LEU A 52 4.87 -7.96 11.71
CA LEU A 52 5.44 -9.30 11.83
C LEU A 52 4.88 -10.01 13.07
N ASP A 53 4.91 -11.35 13.11
CA ASP A 53 4.56 -12.10 14.31
C ASP A 53 5.67 -11.93 15.36
N VAL A 54 5.30 -11.47 16.57
CA VAL A 54 6.24 -11.37 17.69
C VAL A 54 6.91 -12.71 18.02
N ASN A 55 6.24 -13.84 17.75
CA ASN A 55 6.82 -15.16 17.98
C ASN A 55 7.97 -15.49 17.03
N ASP A 56 8.07 -14.84 15.87
CA ASP A 56 9.13 -15.10 14.88
C ASP A 56 10.49 -14.54 15.34
N PHE A 57 10.48 -13.61 16.30
CA PHE A 57 11.66 -13.08 16.98
C PHE A 57 12.17 -14.00 18.10
N ILE A 58 11.36 -14.95 18.56
CA ILE A 58 11.60 -15.68 19.83
C ILE A 58 11.89 -17.15 19.55
N VAL A 59 13.14 -17.55 19.76
CA VAL A 59 13.64 -18.92 19.48
C VAL A 59 12.85 -19.98 20.26
N GLU A 60 12.56 -19.75 21.56
CA GLU A 60 11.77 -20.72 22.34
C GLU A 60 10.29 -20.85 21.91
N ARG A 61 9.84 -20.03 20.95
CA ARG A 61 8.51 -20.09 20.34
C ARG A 61 8.55 -20.55 18.87
N GLY A 62 9.67 -21.10 18.42
CA GLY A 62 9.87 -21.56 17.04
C GLY A 62 10.19 -20.45 16.05
N GLY A 63 10.53 -19.24 16.53
CA GLY A 63 10.99 -18.14 15.70
C GLY A 63 12.44 -18.29 15.23
N ASN A 64 12.82 -17.48 14.24
CA ASN A 64 14.19 -17.37 13.74
C ASN A 64 14.57 -15.87 13.62
N PRO A 65 15.01 -15.24 14.72
CA PRO A 65 15.41 -13.83 14.70
C PRO A 65 16.60 -13.55 13.78
N GLU A 66 17.47 -14.54 13.49
CA GLU A 66 18.60 -14.34 12.59
C GLU A 66 18.15 -14.13 11.14
N ARG A 67 17.06 -14.78 10.72
CA ARG A 67 16.40 -14.49 9.44
C ARG A 67 15.90 -13.04 9.37
N ILE A 68 15.43 -12.49 10.49
CA ILE A 68 14.98 -11.09 10.58
C ILE A 68 16.20 -10.14 10.55
N ARG A 69 17.30 -10.45 11.25
CA ARG A 69 18.56 -9.68 11.16
C ARG A 69 19.10 -9.68 9.73
N GLU A 70 19.14 -10.83 9.06
CA GLU A 70 19.58 -10.93 7.67
C GLU A 70 18.68 -10.11 6.72
N SER A 71 17.36 -10.16 6.91
CA SER A 71 16.43 -9.30 6.16
C SER A 71 16.69 -7.81 6.40
N GLN A 72 16.99 -7.39 7.65
CA GLN A 72 17.37 -6.01 7.96
C GLN A 72 18.70 -5.62 7.28
N ARG A 73 19.72 -6.47 7.34
CA ARG A 73 21.01 -6.27 6.64
C ARG A 73 20.82 -6.10 5.13
N ARG A 74 20.00 -6.95 4.49
CA ARG A 74 19.65 -6.85 3.06
C ARG A 74 18.90 -5.56 2.72
N ARG A 75 18.10 -5.02 3.65
CA ARG A 75 17.42 -3.72 3.52
C ARG A 75 18.29 -2.51 3.91
N PHE A 76 19.56 -2.71 4.28
CA PHE A 76 20.44 -1.66 4.82
C PHE A 76 19.87 -0.96 6.06
N ALA A 77 19.04 -1.68 6.83
CA ALA A 77 18.39 -1.22 8.04
C ALA A 77 19.09 -1.75 9.30
N ASP A 78 18.91 -1.07 10.44
CA ASP A 78 19.52 -1.45 11.71
C ASP A 78 19.05 -2.84 12.18
N GLU A 79 19.99 -3.78 12.33
CA GLU A 79 19.73 -5.12 12.85
C GLU A 79 19.56 -5.14 14.38
N ALA A 80 20.12 -4.17 15.12
CA ALA A 80 19.99 -4.09 16.57
C ALA A 80 18.54 -3.83 17.01
N VAL A 81 17.67 -3.37 16.09
CA VAL A 81 16.22 -3.28 16.27
C VAL A 81 15.61 -4.66 16.59
N VAL A 82 16.15 -5.75 16.06
CA VAL A 82 15.69 -7.13 16.35
C VAL A 82 15.93 -7.47 17.82
N ASP A 83 17.12 -7.18 18.35
CA ASP A 83 17.47 -7.42 19.75
C ASP A 83 16.69 -6.50 20.70
N GLN A 84 16.39 -5.27 20.29
CA GLN A 84 15.48 -4.38 21.02
C GLN A 84 14.06 -4.97 21.12
N VAL A 85 13.53 -5.59 20.06
CA VAL A 85 12.23 -6.29 20.10
C VAL A 85 12.27 -7.47 21.08
N ILE A 86 13.33 -8.29 21.04
CA ILE A 86 13.48 -9.43 21.96
C ILE A 86 13.54 -8.96 23.42
N ALA A 87 14.30 -7.90 23.71
CA ALA A 87 14.39 -7.32 25.05
C ALA A 87 13.04 -6.74 25.54
N LEU A 88 12.30 -6.03 24.67
CA LEU A 88 10.97 -5.50 24.97
C LEU A 88 9.94 -6.61 25.19
N PHE A 89 10.03 -7.71 24.43
CA PHE A 89 9.20 -8.91 24.64
C PHE A 89 9.47 -9.53 26.01
N GLU A 90 10.73 -9.70 26.39
CA GLU A 90 11.09 -10.26 27.70
C GLU A 90 10.63 -9.40 28.87
N ASP A 91 10.77 -8.07 28.76
CA ASP A 91 10.32 -7.14 29.79
C ASP A 91 8.78 -7.13 29.92
N HIS A 92 8.06 -7.10 28.79
CA HIS A 92 6.60 -7.27 28.77
C HIS A 92 6.18 -8.61 29.40
N ARG A 93 6.79 -9.73 28.97
CA ARG A 93 6.50 -11.09 29.45
C ARG A 93 6.67 -11.21 30.97
N LYS A 94 7.79 -10.72 31.52
CA LYS A 94 8.05 -10.72 32.97
C LYS A 94 7.03 -9.87 33.73
N THR A 95 6.66 -8.71 33.18
CA THR A 95 5.67 -7.81 33.80
C THR A 95 4.27 -8.43 33.80
N GLN A 96 3.85 -9.04 32.69
CA GLN A 96 2.57 -9.75 32.56
C GLN A 96 2.49 -10.99 33.48
N TYR A 97 3.60 -11.73 33.61
CA TYR A 97 3.70 -12.84 34.55
C TYR A 97 3.57 -12.37 36.00
N SER A 98 4.22 -11.26 36.37
CA SER A 98 4.08 -10.65 37.70
C SER A 98 2.63 -10.27 38.02
N ALA A 99 1.93 -9.59 37.09
CA ALA A 99 0.50 -9.28 37.25
C ALA A 99 -0.40 -10.53 37.40
N THR A 100 -0.01 -11.65 36.77
CA THR A 100 -0.67 -12.94 36.91
C THR A 100 -0.41 -13.56 38.30
N GLN A 101 0.82 -13.49 38.81
CA GLN A 101 1.16 -13.95 40.15
C GLN A 101 0.46 -13.13 41.25
N THR A 102 0.39 -11.81 41.11
CA THR A 102 -0.38 -10.96 42.04
C THR A 102 -1.88 -11.28 41.98
N SER A 103 -2.40 -11.73 40.83
CA SER A 103 -3.76 -12.26 40.73
C SER A 103 -3.97 -13.57 41.51
N SER A 104 -3.00 -14.48 41.51
CA SER A 104 -3.02 -15.69 42.33
C SER A 104 -3.01 -15.36 43.83
N LYS A 105 -2.13 -14.44 44.27
CA LYS A 105 -2.09 -13.95 45.66
C LYS A 105 -3.42 -13.35 46.11
N ILE A 106 -4.07 -12.52 45.29
CA ILE A 106 -5.40 -11.97 45.59
C ILE A 106 -6.43 -13.09 45.79
N ASN A 107 -6.40 -14.14 44.95
CA ASN A 107 -7.32 -15.28 45.09
C ASN A 107 -7.06 -16.09 46.37
N GLU A 108 -5.81 -16.20 46.82
CA GLU A 108 -5.44 -16.85 48.08
C GLU A 108 -5.90 -16.04 49.29
N VAL A 109 -5.59 -14.74 49.34
CA VAL A 109 -6.06 -13.82 50.40
C VAL A 109 -7.60 -13.79 50.45
N GLN A 110 -8.28 -13.81 49.29
CA GLN A 110 -9.74 -13.88 49.21
C GLN A 110 -10.32 -15.18 49.80
N LYS A 111 -9.62 -16.32 49.69
CA LYS A 111 -9.99 -17.58 50.37
C LYS A 111 -9.80 -17.47 51.89
N LEU A 112 -8.68 -16.89 52.35
CA LEU A 112 -8.41 -16.69 53.77
C LEU A 112 -9.43 -15.75 54.44
N ILE A 113 -9.80 -14.65 53.78
CA ILE A 113 -10.90 -13.76 54.23
C ILE A 113 -12.22 -14.54 54.37
N GLY A 114 -12.52 -15.42 53.40
CA GLY A 114 -13.71 -16.27 53.44
C GLY A 114 -13.70 -17.24 54.63
N ALA A 115 -12.55 -17.87 54.91
CA ALA A 115 -12.37 -18.76 56.05
C ALA A 115 -12.54 -18.03 57.40
N LYS A 116 -11.84 -16.91 57.61
CA LYS A 116 -11.96 -16.09 58.83
C LYS A 116 -13.38 -15.60 59.07
N LYS A 117 -14.06 -15.06 58.04
CA LYS A 117 -15.45 -14.60 58.16
C LYS A 117 -16.42 -15.75 58.49
N LYS A 118 -16.18 -16.97 57.99
CA LYS A 118 -16.94 -18.16 58.37
C LYS A 118 -16.69 -18.58 59.83
N ALA A 119 -15.47 -18.40 60.32
CA ALA A 119 -15.08 -18.63 61.73
C ALA A 119 -15.52 -17.51 62.69
N LYS A 120 -16.06 -16.39 62.17
CA LYS A 120 -16.38 -15.15 62.92
C LYS A 120 -15.15 -14.44 63.52
N GLU A 121 -13.98 -14.65 62.92
CA GLU A 121 -12.73 -13.97 63.29
C GLU A 121 -12.59 -12.63 62.56
N ASP A 122 -11.80 -11.71 63.13
CA ASP A 122 -11.43 -10.47 62.43
C ASP A 122 -10.50 -10.75 61.24
N ALA A 123 -10.80 -10.07 60.13
CA ALA A 123 -10.13 -10.17 58.84
C ALA A 123 -9.68 -8.80 58.31
N THR A 124 -9.59 -7.77 59.17
CA THR A 124 -9.23 -6.40 58.79
C THR A 124 -7.86 -6.34 58.11
N ASP A 125 -6.85 -7.01 58.67
CA ASP A 125 -5.50 -7.09 58.06
C ASP A 125 -5.50 -7.72 56.67
N LEU A 126 -6.28 -8.79 56.48
CA LEU A 126 -6.39 -9.49 55.19
C LEU A 126 -7.15 -8.63 54.16
N LEU A 127 -8.12 -7.83 54.60
CA LEU A 127 -8.82 -6.87 53.74
C LEU A 127 -7.87 -5.75 53.30
N GLN A 128 -7.02 -5.25 54.19
CA GLN A 128 -6.00 -4.25 53.88
C GLN A 128 -4.94 -4.83 52.91
N GLN A 129 -4.42 -6.02 53.19
CA GLN A 129 -3.49 -6.74 52.30
C GLN A 129 -4.10 -6.95 50.89
N LYS A 130 -5.40 -7.28 50.82
CA LYS A 130 -6.10 -7.39 49.53
C LYS A 130 -6.13 -6.06 48.78
N ILE A 131 -6.45 -4.95 49.44
CA ILE A 131 -6.50 -3.62 48.82
C ILE A 131 -5.12 -3.22 48.27
N GLU A 132 -4.05 -3.55 48.99
CA GLU A 132 -2.68 -3.31 48.55
C GLU A 132 -2.31 -4.15 47.33
N LEU A 133 -2.63 -5.45 47.32
CA LEU A 133 -2.42 -6.32 46.17
C LEU A 133 -3.27 -5.90 44.94
N GLU A 134 -4.49 -5.41 45.15
CA GLU A 134 -5.34 -4.87 44.07
C GLU A 134 -4.74 -3.58 43.47
N LYS A 135 -4.14 -2.72 44.31
CA LYS A 135 -3.41 -1.52 43.88
C LYS A 135 -2.12 -1.87 43.13
N GLU A 136 -1.32 -2.80 43.65
CA GLU A 136 -0.12 -3.34 43.00
C GLU A 136 -0.47 -3.90 41.61
N LYS A 137 -1.45 -4.82 41.56
CA LYS A 137 -1.92 -5.44 40.32
C LYS A 137 -2.34 -4.40 39.29
N LYS A 138 -3.07 -3.35 39.69
CA LYS A 138 -3.49 -2.28 38.76
C LYS A 138 -2.27 -1.63 38.10
N LEU A 139 -1.28 -1.23 38.89
CA LEU A 139 -0.05 -0.61 38.37
C LEU A 139 0.77 -1.56 37.48
N THR A 140 0.87 -2.84 37.85
CA THR A 140 1.57 -3.83 37.01
C THR A 140 0.86 -4.10 35.69
N VAL A 141 -0.48 -4.12 35.68
CA VAL A 141 -1.28 -4.27 34.45
C VAL A 141 -1.13 -3.04 33.54
N GLU A 142 -1.22 -1.83 34.08
CA GLU A 142 -0.99 -0.57 33.34
C GLU A 142 0.44 -0.54 32.75
N SER A 143 1.44 -0.96 33.51
CA SER A 143 2.82 -1.11 33.02
C SER A 143 2.95 -2.17 31.92
N ALA A 144 2.29 -3.32 32.05
CA ALA A 144 2.33 -4.38 31.04
C ALA A 144 1.73 -3.91 29.70
N VAL A 145 0.62 -3.17 29.73
CA VAL A 145 -0.02 -2.57 28.53
C VAL A 145 0.91 -1.56 27.85
N GLN A 146 1.56 -0.67 28.62
CA GLN A 146 2.50 0.30 28.04
C GLN A 146 3.74 -0.39 27.45
N LYS A 147 4.24 -1.47 28.06
CA LYS A 147 5.35 -2.28 27.51
C LYS A 147 4.93 -3.00 26.23
N GLU A 148 3.70 -3.52 26.16
CA GLU A 148 3.15 -4.11 24.95
C GLU A 148 3.06 -3.08 23.81
N LYS A 149 2.54 -1.88 24.09
CA LYS A 149 2.51 -0.75 23.15
C LYS A 149 3.89 -0.40 22.60
N ASN A 150 4.91 -0.35 23.46
CA ASN A 150 6.29 -0.07 23.05
C ASN A 150 6.85 -1.18 22.16
N LEU A 151 6.63 -2.45 22.54
CA LEU A 151 7.00 -3.63 21.76
C LEU A 151 6.36 -3.61 20.36
N ARG A 152 5.04 -3.43 20.28
CA ARG A 152 4.33 -3.44 18.98
C ARG A 152 4.72 -2.25 18.11
N THR A 153 4.94 -1.06 18.69
CA THR A 153 5.48 0.11 17.97
C THR A 153 6.86 -0.17 17.40
N LYS A 154 7.76 -0.83 18.15
CA LYS A 154 9.10 -1.21 17.66
C LYS A 154 9.04 -2.28 16.56
N ILE A 155 8.11 -3.25 16.63
CA ILE A 155 7.89 -4.22 15.54
C ILE A 155 7.43 -3.53 14.24
N LYS A 156 6.60 -2.48 14.32
CA LYS A 156 6.15 -1.71 13.13
C LYS A 156 7.28 -0.99 12.37
N THR A 157 8.47 -0.80 12.95
CA THR A 157 9.61 -0.19 12.25
C THR A 157 10.47 -1.22 11.49
N ILE A 158 10.08 -2.49 11.47
CA ILE A 158 10.81 -3.58 10.82
C ILE A 158 10.10 -3.93 9.51
N GLY A 159 10.87 -3.96 8.42
CA GLY A 159 10.35 -4.36 7.12
C GLY A 159 9.98 -5.85 7.07
N ASN A 160 9.14 -6.21 6.12
CA ASN A 160 8.79 -7.59 5.81
C ASN A 160 10.05 -8.40 5.49
N ILE A 161 10.00 -9.71 5.70
CA ILE A 161 11.11 -10.59 5.41
C ILE A 161 11.35 -10.57 3.89
N VAL A 162 12.51 -10.07 3.47
CA VAL A 162 12.89 -10.08 2.04
C VAL A 162 12.95 -11.53 1.58
N ASP A 163 12.39 -11.80 0.41
CA ASP A 163 12.28 -13.16 -0.10
C ASP A 163 13.64 -13.87 -0.19
N ASP A 164 13.63 -15.15 0.16
CA ASP A 164 14.80 -16.03 0.25
C ASP A 164 14.92 -16.94 -0.97
N SER A 165 14.34 -16.56 -2.12
CA SER A 165 14.45 -17.29 -3.40
C SER A 165 15.87 -17.26 -4.00
N ARG A 166 16.80 -17.87 -3.26
CA ARG A 166 17.89 -18.67 -3.81
C ARG A 166 17.24 -19.85 -4.54
N GLY A 167 16.76 -19.60 -5.76
CA GLY A 167 16.24 -20.65 -6.61
C GLY A 167 17.26 -21.77 -6.77
N SER A 168 16.79 -22.99 -7.05
CA SER A 168 17.67 -24.11 -7.41
C SER A 168 18.43 -23.89 -8.72
N ASP A 169 18.05 -22.89 -9.50
CA ASP A 169 18.87 -22.29 -10.55
C ASP A 169 19.84 -21.26 -9.97
N SER A 170 21.11 -21.37 -10.37
CA SER A 170 22.19 -20.40 -10.10
C SER A 170 22.01 -19.04 -10.77
N SER A 171 20.79 -18.71 -11.21
CA SER A 171 20.41 -17.43 -11.83
C SER A 171 19.96 -16.38 -10.81
N TYR A 172 19.79 -16.70 -9.52
CA TYR A 172 19.31 -15.79 -8.47
C TYR A 172 20.39 -15.17 -7.56
N GLU A 173 21.67 -15.33 -7.92
CA GLU A 173 22.81 -14.80 -7.15
C GLU A 173 22.89 -13.25 -7.14
N TRP A 174 22.07 -12.56 -7.95
CA TRP A 174 21.97 -11.10 -8.01
C TRP A 174 21.16 -10.47 -6.88
N LEU A 175 20.30 -11.22 -6.17
CA LEU A 175 19.45 -10.67 -5.10
C LEU A 175 20.25 -10.26 -3.85
N ILE A 176 21.54 -10.62 -3.77
CA ILE A 176 22.50 -10.20 -2.74
C ILE A 176 23.90 -10.05 -3.38
N LYS A 177 24.15 -8.94 -4.08
CA LYS A 177 25.54 -8.60 -4.47
C LYS A 177 26.28 -7.91 -3.33
N GLN A 178 26.57 -8.66 -2.26
CA GLN A 178 27.52 -8.23 -1.23
C GLN A 178 28.93 -8.19 -1.82
N THR A 179 29.30 -7.04 -2.38
CA THR A 179 30.70 -6.61 -2.50
C THR A 179 30.93 -5.49 -1.50
N ALA A 180 32.05 -5.54 -0.77
CA ALA A 180 32.34 -4.67 0.37
C ALA A 180 32.24 -3.15 0.10
N ASP A 181 32.29 -2.74 -1.16
CA ASP A 181 32.55 -1.36 -1.59
C ASP A 181 31.42 -0.70 -2.39
N ARG A 182 30.19 -1.24 -2.42
CA ARG A 182 29.06 -0.63 -3.18
C ARG A 182 27.73 -0.58 -2.44
N VAL A 183 27.12 0.61 -2.52
CA VAL A 183 25.75 0.91 -2.08
C VAL A 183 24.74 0.21 -2.99
N ASP A 184 23.70 -0.36 -2.39
CA ASP A 184 22.59 -1.00 -3.10
C ASP A 184 21.60 0.03 -3.68
N THR A 185 22.09 0.79 -4.66
CA THR A 185 21.31 1.78 -5.41
C THR A 185 20.48 1.11 -6.50
N GLN A 186 19.40 1.75 -6.94
CA GLN A 186 18.55 1.30 -8.05
C GLN A 186 19.31 1.07 -9.37
N ASP A 187 20.51 1.66 -9.53
CA ASP A 187 21.43 1.38 -10.65
C ASP A 187 21.86 -0.11 -10.73
N ASN A 188 21.69 -0.90 -9.66
CA ASN A 188 21.99 -2.33 -9.60
C ASN A 188 20.76 -3.23 -9.86
N ASN A 189 19.58 -2.67 -10.16
CA ASN A 189 18.37 -3.45 -10.43
C ASN A 189 18.59 -4.44 -11.58
N ALA A 190 18.27 -5.71 -11.36
CA ALA A 190 18.54 -6.77 -12.32
C ALA A 190 17.42 -6.87 -13.38
N VAL A 191 17.75 -6.63 -14.65
CA VAL A 191 16.85 -6.88 -15.78
C VAL A 191 16.55 -8.38 -15.86
N GLN A 192 15.28 -8.75 -15.68
CA GLN A 192 14.81 -10.14 -15.69
C GLN A 192 14.45 -10.61 -17.11
N ARG A 193 13.81 -9.71 -17.88
CA ARG A 193 13.26 -9.97 -19.22
C ARG A 193 13.06 -8.64 -19.96
N THR A 194 13.17 -8.65 -21.27
CA THR A 194 12.92 -7.50 -22.16
C THR A 194 11.98 -7.90 -23.29
N TRP A 195 11.20 -6.94 -23.79
CA TRP A 195 10.27 -7.16 -24.88
C TRP A 195 10.13 -5.91 -25.75
N ALA A 196 10.00 -6.12 -27.07
CA ALA A 196 9.63 -5.10 -28.02
C ALA A 196 8.76 -5.74 -29.12
N PRO A 197 7.83 -4.98 -29.74
CA PRO A 197 7.12 -5.46 -30.93
C PRO A 197 8.10 -5.74 -32.08
N GLU A 198 7.75 -6.70 -32.95
CA GLU A 198 8.59 -7.05 -34.11
C GLU A 198 8.86 -5.82 -34.99
N GLY A 199 10.13 -5.61 -35.35
CA GLY A 199 10.57 -4.46 -36.16
C GLY A 199 10.67 -3.11 -35.42
N VAL A 200 10.34 -3.03 -34.12
CA VAL A 200 10.47 -1.80 -33.34
C VAL A 200 11.86 -1.69 -32.70
N ALA A 201 12.65 -0.71 -33.14
CA ALA A 201 13.95 -0.41 -32.55
C ALA A 201 13.80 0.32 -31.20
N VAL A 202 14.41 -0.26 -30.15
CA VAL A 202 14.54 0.36 -28.82
C VAL A 202 15.73 1.31 -28.84
N GLU A 203 15.53 2.48 -29.45
CA GLU A 203 16.55 3.52 -29.55
C GLU A 203 15.99 4.92 -29.26
N LYS A 204 16.89 5.86 -28.98
CA LYS A 204 16.55 7.27 -28.81
C LYS A 204 16.28 7.88 -30.18
N ARG A 205 15.07 8.38 -30.39
CA ARG A 205 14.61 8.98 -31.65
C ARG A 205 14.58 10.51 -31.53
N ASN A 206 14.88 11.21 -32.62
CA ASN A 206 14.74 12.67 -32.70
C ASN A 206 13.26 13.05 -32.95
N VAL A 207 12.43 12.84 -31.93
CA VAL A 207 10.98 13.07 -31.94
C VAL A 207 10.57 14.02 -30.81
N LEU A 208 9.32 14.47 -30.78
CA LEU A 208 8.84 15.35 -29.71
C LEU A 208 8.70 14.58 -28.39
N SER A 209 8.84 15.28 -27.27
CA SER A 209 8.53 14.73 -25.95
C SER A 209 7.01 14.57 -25.76
N HIS A 210 6.58 13.69 -24.85
CA HIS A 210 5.15 13.49 -24.56
C HIS A 210 4.40 14.80 -24.25
N HIS A 211 5.02 15.76 -23.58
CA HIS A 211 4.38 17.02 -23.21
C HIS A 211 4.20 17.94 -24.41
N GLU A 212 5.16 17.96 -25.35
CA GLU A 212 5.04 18.66 -26.63
C GLU A 212 3.97 18.04 -27.53
N VAL A 213 3.93 16.70 -27.66
CA VAL A 213 2.88 15.97 -28.41
C VAL A 213 1.50 16.29 -27.82
N LEU A 214 1.32 16.13 -26.50
CA LEU A 214 0.05 16.40 -25.84
C LEU A 214 -0.35 17.89 -25.91
N LEU A 215 0.63 18.80 -25.93
CA LEU A 215 0.37 20.21 -26.18
C LEU A 215 -0.13 20.42 -27.61
N ARG A 216 0.55 19.91 -28.66
CA ARG A 216 0.12 20.08 -30.06
C ARG A 216 -1.25 19.46 -30.36
N LEU A 217 -1.66 18.42 -29.65
CA LEU A 217 -3.00 17.80 -29.75
C LEU A 217 -4.14 18.62 -29.09
N ASP A 218 -3.85 19.75 -28.44
CA ASP A 218 -4.73 20.43 -27.47
C ASP A 218 -5.28 19.49 -26.37
N GLY A 219 -4.50 18.44 -26.06
CA GLY A 219 -4.90 17.36 -25.16
C GLY A 219 -4.78 17.70 -23.67
N TYR A 220 -4.03 18.74 -23.32
CA TYR A 220 -3.94 19.23 -21.94
C TYR A 220 -3.62 20.73 -21.85
N ASP A 221 -3.75 21.26 -20.63
CA ASP A 221 -3.48 22.65 -20.27
C ASP A 221 -2.75 22.72 -18.92
N PRO A 222 -1.41 22.82 -18.93
CA PRO A 222 -0.60 22.95 -17.72
C PRO A 222 -0.67 24.36 -17.13
N ASP A 223 -0.77 25.41 -17.97
CA ASP A 223 -0.70 26.80 -17.50
C ASP A 223 -1.94 27.18 -16.70
N ARG A 224 -3.14 26.84 -17.20
CA ARG A 224 -4.39 27.03 -16.46
C ARG A 224 -4.47 26.08 -15.27
N GLY A 225 -3.90 24.88 -15.38
CA GLY A 225 -3.79 23.92 -14.28
C GLY A 225 -2.97 24.47 -13.10
N VAL A 226 -1.74 24.89 -13.37
CA VAL A 226 -0.83 25.46 -12.36
C VAL A 226 -1.40 26.71 -11.71
N LYS A 227 -2.08 27.56 -12.49
CA LYS A 227 -2.79 28.73 -11.96
C LYS A 227 -3.90 28.38 -10.94
N VAL A 228 -4.55 27.22 -11.08
CA VAL A 228 -5.73 26.85 -10.26
C VAL A 228 -5.36 26.01 -9.04
N VAL A 229 -4.44 25.04 -9.17
CA VAL A 229 -4.09 24.10 -8.08
C VAL A 229 -2.62 24.15 -7.66
N GLY A 230 -1.81 25.05 -8.23
CA GLY A 230 -0.38 25.15 -7.95
C GLY A 230 0.48 24.21 -8.78
N HIS A 231 1.76 24.09 -8.40
CA HIS A 231 2.77 23.31 -9.13
C HIS A 231 2.28 21.91 -9.55
N ARG A 232 2.53 21.53 -10.82
CA ARG A 232 2.04 20.29 -11.49
C ARG A 232 0.50 20.16 -11.60
N GLY A 233 -0.24 21.24 -11.39
CA GLY A 233 -1.63 21.32 -11.83
C GLY A 233 -1.76 21.21 -13.35
N TYR A 234 -2.77 20.50 -13.82
CA TYR A 234 -3.09 20.34 -15.24
C TYR A 234 -4.59 20.13 -15.43
N PHE A 235 -5.10 20.45 -16.60
CA PHE A 235 -6.39 19.96 -17.08
C PHE A 235 -6.17 19.07 -18.30
N LEU A 236 -6.77 17.88 -18.35
CA LEU A 236 -6.95 17.17 -19.62
C LEU A 236 -8.07 17.84 -20.43
N ARG A 237 -7.89 17.92 -21.74
CA ARG A 237 -8.83 18.55 -22.69
C ARG A 237 -8.91 17.72 -23.96
N GLN A 238 -10.00 17.87 -24.72
CA GLN A 238 -10.20 17.22 -26.02
C GLN A 238 -9.81 15.72 -26.00
N TRP A 239 -8.92 15.30 -26.91
CA TRP A 239 -8.42 13.93 -27.00
C TRP A 239 -7.66 13.44 -25.78
N GLY A 240 -7.05 14.31 -24.97
CA GLY A 240 -6.40 13.89 -23.72
C GLY A 240 -7.40 13.33 -22.70
N VAL A 241 -8.64 13.85 -22.66
CA VAL A 241 -9.72 13.28 -21.83
C VAL A 241 -10.11 11.91 -22.37
N PHE A 242 -10.37 11.78 -23.67
CA PHE A 242 -10.81 10.53 -24.27
C PHE A 242 -9.72 9.43 -24.21
N LEU A 243 -8.45 9.77 -24.41
CA LEU A 243 -7.33 8.82 -24.28
C LEU A 243 -7.14 8.34 -22.83
N ASN A 244 -7.31 9.22 -21.84
CA ASN A 244 -7.27 8.82 -20.43
C ASN A 244 -8.44 7.88 -20.08
N GLN A 245 -9.66 8.22 -20.50
CA GLN A 245 -10.84 7.37 -20.33
C GLN A 245 -10.71 6.05 -21.11
N ALA A 246 -10.08 6.04 -22.29
CA ALA A 246 -9.82 4.83 -23.06
C ALA A 246 -8.86 3.89 -22.31
N LEU A 247 -7.78 4.40 -21.71
CA LEU A 247 -6.87 3.60 -20.90
C LEU A 247 -7.54 3.02 -19.64
N ILE A 248 -8.39 3.80 -18.96
CA ILE A 248 -9.18 3.33 -17.81
C ILE A 248 -10.12 2.18 -18.22
N ASN A 249 -10.96 2.40 -19.23
CA ASN A 249 -11.95 1.41 -19.66
C ASN A 249 -11.29 0.18 -20.30
N TYR A 250 -10.19 0.35 -21.02
CA TYR A 250 -9.42 -0.79 -21.55
C TYR A 250 -8.81 -1.63 -20.43
N GLY A 251 -8.21 -1.00 -19.40
CA GLY A 251 -7.69 -1.73 -18.24
C GLY A 251 -8.78 -2.50 -17.49
N LEU A 252 -9.92 -1.87 -17.23
CA LEU A 252 -11.10 -2.48 -16.61
C LEU A 252 -11.61 -3.69 -17.39
N GLU A 253 -11.76 -3.57 -18.71
CA GLU A 253 -12.18 -4.68 -19.56
C GLU A 253 -11.14 -5.81 -19.55
N PHE A 254 -9.86 -5.47 -19.70
CA PHE A 254 -8.75 -6.41 -19.78
C PHE A 254 -8.63 -7.28 -18.52
N LEU A 255 -8.79 -6.68 -17.33
CA LEU A 255 -8.79 -7.42 -16.06
C LEU A 255 -10.11 -8.16 -15.81
N SER A 256 -11.26 -7.58 -16.18
CA SER A 256 -12.56 -8.26 -16.07
C SER A 256 -12.60 -9.55 -16.89
N GLN A 257 -12.01 -9.57 -18.09
CA GLN A 257 -11.87 -10.76 -18.93
C GLN A 257 -10.96 -11.84 -18.30
N ARG A 258 -10.11 -11.48 -17.34
CA ARG A 258 -9.23 -12.36 -16.56
C ARG A 258 -9.79 -12.71 -15.17
N GLY A 259 -11.08 -12.45 -14.94
CA GLY A 259 -11.79 -12.82 -13.71
C GLY A 259 -11.53 -11.90 -12.51
N TYR A 260 -10.96 -10.71 -12.72
CA TYR A 260 -10.89 -9.68 -11.67
C TYR A 260 -12.28 -9.08 -11.44
N CYS A 261 -12.56 -8.72 -10.19
CA CYS A 261 -13.75 -7.97 -9.80
C CYS A 261 -13.45 -6.46 -9.83
N PRO A 262 -14.09 -5.67 -10.72
CA PRO A 262 -13.97 -4.21 -10.70
C PRO A 262 -14.46 -3.62 -9.37
N LEU A 263 -13.68 -2.73 -8.76
CA LEU A 263 -13.99 -2.13 -7.47
C LEU A 263 -13.53 -0.65 -7.42
N GLN A 264 -14.44 0.29 -7.67
CA GLN A 264 -14.11 1.70 -7.44
C GLN A 264 -13.98 2.00 -5.94
N ALA A 265 -12.77 2.29 -5.48
CA ALA A 265 -12.47 2.54 -4.07
C ALA A 265 -12.76 4.00 -3.64
N PRO A 266 -13.14 4.24 -2.37
CA PRO A 266 -13.19 5.58 -1.79
C PRO A 266 -11.84 6.30 -1.87
N GLN A 267 -11.85 7.59 -2.22
CA GLN A 267 -10.63 8.37 -2.44
C GLN A 267 -10.01 8.95 -1.16
N PHE A 268 -10.53 8.59 0.01
CA PHE A 268 -9.98 8.91 1.32
C PHE A 268 -10.27 7.81 2.34
N MET A 269 -9.39 7.67 3.33
CA MET A 269 -9.51 6.70 4.42
C MET A 269 -9.39 7.38 5.78
N LEU A 270 -9.99 6.77 6.80
CA LEU A 270 -9.74 7.13 8.20
C LEU A 270 -8.27 6.86 8.55
N LYS A 271 -7.68 7.75 9.36
CA LYS A 271 -6.30 7.65 9.87
C LYS A 271 -5.96 6.25 10.41
N ASP A 272 -6.84 5.67 11.21
CA ASP A 272 -6.63 4.37 11.87
C ASP A 272 -6.58 3.18 10.90
N TYR A 273 -7.25 3.26 9.74
CA TYR A 273 -7.15 2.24 8.69
C TYR A 273 -5.96 2.49 7.76
N MET A 274 -5.67 3.75 7.43
CA MET A 274 -4.47 4.13 6.68
C MET A 274 -3.20 3.63 7.39
N ALA A 275 -3.14 3.77 8.73
CA ALA A 275 -2.00 3.36 9.56
C ALA A 275 -1.82 1.83 9.72
N LYS A 276 -2.67 1.02 9.07
CA LYS A 276 -2.55 -0.43 8.96
C LYS A 276 -2.05 -0.90 7.59
N THR A 277 -2.07 -0.02 6.57
CA THR A 277 -1.69 -0.37 5.18
C THR A 277 -0.52 0.46 4.64
N ALA A 278 -0.41 1.73 5.04
CA ALA A 278 0.68 2.64 4.69
C ALA A 278 1.79 2.63 5.76
N GLN A 279 3.00 3.01 5.37
CA GLN A 279 4.14 3.16 6.26
C GLN A 279 4.10 4.51 6.97
N LEU A 280 4.85 4.66 8.07
CA LEU A 280 4.83 5.90 8.86
C LEU A 280 5.30 7.10 8.02
N ASP A 281 6.36 6.92 7.25
CA ASP A 281 6.94 7.95 6.37
C ASP A 281 5.96 8.40 5.26
N ASP A 282 4.97 7.57 4.90
CA ASP A 282 3.93 7.94 3.94
C ASP A 282 3.02 9.07 4.48
N PHE A 283 2.78 9.11 5.80
CA PHE A 283 1.90 10.11 6.42
C PHE A 283 2.46 11.53 6.35
N ASP A 284 3.78 11.68 6.53
CA ASP A 284 4.43 12.98 6.61
C ASP A 284 4.88 13.49 5.22
N GLU A 285 5.23 12.59 4.29
CA GLU A 285 5.78 12.98 2.98
C GLU A 285 4.85 12.76 1.77
N GLN A 286 3.77 11.98 1.90
CA GLN A 286 3.05 11.43 0.73
C GLN A 286 1.53 11.61 0.75
N LEU A 287 0.90 11.65 1.93
CA LEU A 287 -0.55 11.64 2.07
C LEU A 287 -1.13 13.03 2.37
N TYR A 288 -2.05 13.49 1.54
CA TYR A 288 -2.81 14.72 1.80
C TYR A 288 -3.83 14.50 2.91
N LYS A 289 -3.68 15.20 4.03
CA LYS A 289 -4.63 15.17 5.15
C LYS A 289 -5.90 15.97 4.83
N VAL A 290 -7.06 15.37 5.09
CA VAL A 290 -8.38 16.00 5.04
C VAL A 290 -8.86 16.22 6.47
N VAL A 291 -9.07 17.49 6.84
CA VAL A 291 -9.46 17.92 8.18
C VAL A 291 -10.91 18.43 8.20
N ASP A 292 -11.64 18.14 9.27
CA ASP A 292 -13.05 18.51 9.47
C ASP A 292 -13.27 19.21 10.84
N GLY A 293 -12.22 19.86 11.36
CA GLY A 293 -12.21 20.56 12.65
C GLY A 293 -12.14 19.67 13.90
N ASP A 294 -12.39 18.37 13.78
CA ASP A 294 -12.23 17.36 14.83
C ASP A 294 -11.18 16.31 14.41
N GLU A 295 -10.10 16.19 15.19
CA GLU A 295 -8.99 15.25 14.92
C GLU A 295 -9.46 13.78 14.90
N ALA A 296 -10.53 13.43 15.62
CA ALA A 296 -11.10 12.08 15.58
C ALA A 296 -11.71 11.74 14.20
N ASN A 297 -11.99 12.76 13.39
CA ASN A 297 -12.53 12.63 12.03
C ASN A 297 -11.46 12.84 10.94
N ASP A 298 -10.18 12.95 11.31
CA ASP A 298 -9.07 13.09 10.35
C ASP A 298 -9.04 11.94 9.34
N LYS A 299 -9.00 12.32 8.06
CA LYS A 299 -8.89 11.40 6.93
C LYS A 299 -7.64 11.75 6.11
N TYR A 300 -7.21 10.81 5.29
CA TYR A 300 -6.12 11.03 4.33
C TYR A 300 -6.62 10.66 2.93
N LEU A 301 -6.35 11.50 1.93
CA LEU A 301 -6.50 11.10 0.53
C LEU A 301 -5.58 9.92 0.26
N ILE A 302 -6.06 8.96 -0.52
CA ILE A 302 -5.30 7.75 -0.83
C ILE A 302 -4.15 8.08 -1.81
N ALA A 303 -2.95 7.55 -1.54
CA ALA A 303 -1.84 7.59 -2.48
C ALA A 303 -1.94 6.47 -3.53
N THR A 304 -2.71 5.42 -3.29
CA THR A 304 -3.04 4.35 -4.24
C THR A 304 -4.30 3.65 -3.75
N SER A 305 -5.09 3.08 -4.65
CA SER A 305 -6.26 2.27 -4.29
C SER A 305 -5.92 0.94 -3.62
N GLU A 306 -4.67 0.50 -3.68
CA GLU A 306 -4.16 -0.61 -2.86
C GLU A 306 -4.49 -0.37 -1.37
N GLN A 307 -4.38 0.86 -0.87
CA GLN A 307 -4.65 1.21 0.53
C GLN A 307 -6.11 0.92 0.97
N PRO A 308 -7.16 1.40 0.27
CA PRO A 308 -8.53 1.07 0.62
C PRO A 308 -8.95 -0.36 0.20
N ILE A 309 -8.33 -0.98 -0.82
CA ILE A 309 -8.64 -2.38 -1.15
C ILE A 309 -8.07 -3.33 -0.09
N SER A 310 -6.84 -3.12 0.38
CA SER A 310 -6.25 -3.97 1.42
C SER A 310 -7.14 -3.98 2.67
N ALA A 311 -7.63 -2.80 3.06
CA ALA A 311 -8.55 -2.63 4.17
C ALA A 311 -10.00 -3.10 3.90
N PHE A 312 -10.36 -3.46 2.66
CA PHE A 312 -11.73 -3.87 2.29
C PHE A 312 -12.18 -5.14 3.03
N HIS A 313 -11.25 -6.07 3.26
CA HIS A 313 -11.49 -7.34 3.98
C HIS A 313 -10.95 -7.30 5.43
N ALA A 314 -10.76 -6.11 6.00
CA ALA A 314 -10.25 -5.97 7.37
C ALA A 314 -11.16 -6.67 8.40
N ASP A 315 -10.54 -7.30 9.40
CA ASP A 315 -11.17 -8.07 10.46
C ASP A 315 -11.95 -9.34 10.01
N GLU A 316 -11.94 -9.68 8.70
CA GLU A 316 -12.59 -10.86 8.14
C GLU A 316 -11.79 -12.17 8.33
N TRP A 317 -12.45 -13.31 8.06
CA TRP A 317 -11.82 -14.63 8.09
C TRP A 317 -12.18 -15.40 6.81
N LEU A 318 -11.21 -15.51 5.91
CA LEU A 318 -11.36 -16.13 4.59
C LEU A 318 -10.98 -17.62 4.62
N ILE A 319 -11.58 -18.41 3.73
CA ILE A 319 -11.30 -19.85 3.58
C ILE A 319 -10.88 -20.17 2.15
N ALA A 320 -10.17 -21.29 1.95
CA ALA A 320 -9.48 -21.61 0.70
C ALA A 320 -10.37 -21.63 -0.56
N LYS A 321 -11.67 -21.91 -0.42
CA LYS A 321 -12.62 -21.90 -1.55
C LYS A 321 -12.94 -20.49 -2.08
N ASP A 322 -12.73 -19.47 -1.24
CA ASP A 322 -13.05 -18.06 -1.54
C ASP A 322 -11.81 -17.32 -2.11
N LEU A 323 -10.68 -18.02 -2.27
CA LEU A 323 -9.39 -17.49 -2.73
C LEU A 323 -8.97 -18.13 -4.07
N PRO A 324 -8.25 -17.40 -4.95
CA PRO A 324 -7.82 -16.02 -4.80
C PRO A 324 -8.96 -15.00 -5.05
N ILE A 325 -9.00 -13.93 -4.24
CA ILE A 325 -9.86 -12.77 -4.49
C ILE A 325 -9.06 -11.79 -5.33
N LYS A 326 -9.44 -11.62 -6.60
CA LYS A 326 -8.84 -10.69 -7.56
C LYS A 326 -9.70 -9.43 -7.69
N ARG A 327 -9.12 -8.25 -7.45
CA ARG A 327 -9.81 -6.94 -7.45
C ARG A 327 -9.06 -5.89 -8.26
N GLU A 328 -9.79 -4.88 -8.71
CA GLU A 328 -9.24 -3.76 -9.47
C GLU A 328 -9.70 -2.39 -8.95
N ALA A 329 -8.80 -1.39 -8.86
CA ALA A 329 -9.14 0.00 -8.53
C ALA A 329 -8.05 1.02 -8.96
N GLY A 330 -8.17 2.31 -8.59
CA GLY A 330 -7.16 3.34 -8.92
C GLY A 330 -6.88 4.47 -7.91
N SER A 331 -5.60 4.87 -7.81
CA SER A 331 -5.13 6.27 -7.64
C SER A 331 -3.58 6.35 -7.62
N HIS A 332 -2.98 7.25 -6.83
CA HIS A 332 -1.92 8.18 -7.21
C HIS A 332 -0.42 7.71 -7.22
N GLY A 333 0.54 8.64 -7.44
CA GLY A 333 1.97 8.35 -7.69
C GLY A 333 2.72 9.45 -8.47
N ARG A 334 4.01 9.26 -8.85
CA ARG A 334 4.91 10.44 -9.03
C ARG A 334 6.18 10.28 -9.99
N ASP A 335 6.47 11.05 -11.10
CA ASP A 335 7.76 11.84 -11.46
C ASP A 335 7.92 12.68 -12.81
N ALA A 336 8.59 13.85 -12.77
CA ALA A 336 8.89 14.86 -13.83
C ALA A 336 7.75 15.67 -14.52
N TRP A 337 8.12 16.51 -15.52
CA TRP A 337 7.27 17.46 -16.28
C TRP A 337 6.18 16.75 -17.12
N GLY A 338 5.24 17.50 -17.69
CA GLY A 338 4.09 16.94 -18.42
C GLY A 338 3.05 16.38 -17.45
N ILE A 339 2.58 15.15 -17.70
CA ILE A 339 1.62 14.44 -16.82
C ILE A 339 2.22 13.18 -16.15
N TYR A 340 3.57 13.12 -16.02
CA TYR A 340 4.29 11.97 -15.45
C TYR A 340 4.48 12.06 -13.90
N ARG A 341 4.89 13.20 -13.30
CA ARG A 341 4.53 13.56 -11.89
C ARG A 341 3.38 14.53 -12.03
N VAL A 342 2.27 14.19 -11.42
CA VAL A 342 1.22 15.14 -11.09
C VAL A 342 0.87 14.94 -9.62
N HIS A 343 -0.04 15.74 -9.06
CA HIS A 343 -0.56 15.55 -7.70
C HIS A 343 -1.93 14.85 -7.67
N GLN A 344 -2.50 14.57 -8.85
CA GLN A 344 -3.70 13.76 -9.04
C GLN A 344 -3.60 13.02 -10.38
N PHE A 345 -3.83 11.70 -10.38
CA PHE A 345 -4.00 10.87 -11.58
C PHE A 345 -4.87 9.65 -11.29
N GLU A 346 -5.37 9.03 -12.35
CA GLU A 346 -6.05 7.75 -12.31
C GLU A 346 -5.10 6.57 -12.55
N LYS A 347 -5.38 5.43 -11.93
CA LYS A 347 -4.64 4.18 -12.10
C LYS A 347 -5.60 3.03 -12.28
N VAL A 348 -5.15 1.97 -12.93
CA VAL A 348 -5.74 0.64 -12.87
C VAL A 348 -4.74 -0.25 -12.15
N GLU A 349 -5.15 -0.78 -11.00
CA GLU A 349 -4.36 -1.56 -10.05
C GLU A 349 -4.96 -2.96 -9.93
N GLN A 350 -4.16 -4.01 -10.08
CA GLN A 350 -4.47 -5.36 -9.64
C GLN A 350 -4.22 -5.48 -8.14
N PHE A 351 -5.17 -6.02 -7.38
CA PHE A 351 -4.97 -6.41 -5.99
C PHE A 351 -5.49 -7.83 -5.76
N VAL A 352 -4.67 -8.69 -5.16
CA VAL A 352 -4.97 -10.10 -4.96
C VAL A 352 -4.77 -10.50 -3.51
N LEU A 353 -5.81 -11.07 -2.91
CA LEU A 353 -5.70 -11.87 -1.68
C LEU A 353 -5.64 -13.34 -2.06
N THR A 354 -4.66 -14.07 -1.55
CA THR A 354 -4.45 -15.48 -1.90
C THR A 354 -3.99 -16.32 -0.71
N ASP A 355 -4.03 -17.64 -0.90
CA ASP A 355 -3.45 -18.62 0.00
C ASP A 355 -1.93 -18.35 0.12
N PRO A 356 -1.34 -18.30 1.32
CA PRO A 356 0.11 -18.19 1.51
C PRO A 356 0.95 -19.09 0.59
N GLU A 357 0.51 -20.35 0.39
CA GLU A 357 1.20 -21.36 -0.42
C GLU A 357 1.20 -21.02 -1.92
N LYS A 358 0.24 -20.19 -2.38
CA LYS A 358 0.07 -19.80 -3.79
C LYS A 358 0.55 -18.39 -4.13
N SER A 359 1.07 -17.66 -3.15
CA SER A 359 1.41 -16.24 -3.34
C SER A 359 2.51 -16.00 -4.39
N TRP A 360 3.48 -16.90 -4.52
CA TRP A 360 4.55 -16.77 -5.52
C TRP A 360 4.08 -17.10 -6.95
N GLU A 361 3.14 -18.03 -7.10
CA GLU A 361 2.46 -18.30 -8.37
C GLU A 361 1.63 -17.07 -8.81
N ALA A 362 0.83 -16.53 -7.89
CA ALA A 362 0.04 -15.33 -8.13
C ALA A 362 0.90 -14.09 -8.45
N PHE A 363 2.10 -13.98 -7.88
CA PHE A 363 3.04 -12.88 -8.17
C PHE A 363 3.52 -12.90 -9.61
N GLU A 364 3.94 -14.07 -10.12
CA GLU A 364 4.35 -14.21 -11.53
C GLU A 364 3.15 -14.10 -12.49
N GLU A 365 1.95 -14.54 -12.08
CA GLU A 365 0.71 -14.30 -12.84
C GLU A 365 0.42 -12.79 -12.98
N MET A 366 0.45 -12.04 -11.87
CA MET A 366 0.12 -10.61 -11.87
C MET A 366 1.08 -9.76 -12.71
N ILE A 367 2.39 -10.02 -12.65
CA ILE A 367 3.34 -9.32 -13.54
C ILE A 367 3.14 -9.73 -15.00
N GLY A 368 2.85 -11.01 -15.28
CA GLY A 368 2.55 -11.50 -16.63
C GLY A 368 1.29 -10.85 -17.25
N VAL A 369 0.25 -10.62 -16.44
CA VAL A 369 -0.95 -9.87 -16.84
C VAL A 369 -0.62 -8.41 -17.18
N SER A 370 0.25 -7.75 -16.39
CA SER A 370 0.72 -6.40 -16.73
C SER A 370 1.59 -6.39 -17.98
N GLU A 371 2.51 -7.34 -18.14
CA GLU A 371 3.30 -7.51 -19.37
C GLU A 371 2.39 -7.63 -20.60
N GLU A 372 1.43 -8.56 -20.60
CA GLU A 372 0.48 -8.75 -21.69
C GLU A 372 -0.29 -7.47 -22.04
N PHE A 373 -0.69 -6.67 -21.04
CA PHE A 373 -1.32 -5.37 -21.27
C PHE A 373 -0.42 -4.41 -22.06
N TYR A 374 0.86 -4.27 -21.69
CA TYR A 374 1.81 -3.43 -22.46
C TYR A 374 2.17 -4.01 -23.83
N GLN A 375 2.15 -5.35 -23.97
CA GLN A 375 2.31 -6.02 -25.27
C GLN A 375 1.17 -5.67 -26.23
N THR A 376 -0.09 -5.71 -25.77
CA THR A 376 -1.25 -5.32 -26.60
C THR A 376 -1.23 -3.84 -27.01
N LEU A 377 -0.66 -2.96 -26.18
CA LEU A 377 -0.44 -1.55 -26.51
C LEU A 377 0.78 -1.33 -27.41
N GLY A 378 1.55 -2.37 -27.76
CA GLY A 378 2.72 -2.28 -28.62
C GLY A 378 3.85 -1.41 -28.05
N LEU A 379 3.99 -1.37 -26.71
CA LEU A 379 4.98 -0.54 -26.03
C LEU A 379 6.19 -1.40 -25.62
N PRO A 380 7.41 -1.14 -26.12
CA PRO A 380 8.60 -1.86 -25.67
C PRO A 380 8.85 -1.64 -24.19
N TYR A 381 9.31 -2.67 -23.47
CA TYR A 381 9.56 -2.61 -22.04
C TYR A 381 10.68 -3.55 -21.58
N GLN A 382 11.14 -3.33 -20.36
CA GLN A 382 11.91 -4.28 -19.57
C GLN A 382 11.22 -4.52 -18.23
N VAL A 383 11.31 -5.75 -17.70
CA VAL A 383 10.96 -6.02 -16.30
C VAL A 383 12.25 -6.11 -15.51
N ILE A 384 12.36 -5.27 -14.49
CA ILE A 384 13.48 -5.24 -13.56
C ILE A 384 13.03 -5.78 -12.20
N ALA A 385 13.96 -6.41 -11.49
CA ALA A 385 13.77 -6.74 -10.10
C ALA A 385 14.41 -5.68 -9.21
N ILE A 386 13.63 -5.20 -8.24
CA ILE A 386 14.05 -4.12 -7.35
C ILE A 386 14.90 -4.68 -6.23
N VAL A 387 16.08 -4.09 -6.05
CA VAL A 387 17.05 -4.47 -5.03
C VAL A 387 16.51 -4.27 -3.60
N SER A 388 17.04 -5.04 -2.64
CA SER A 388 16.46 -5.14 -1.30
C SER A 388 16.54 -3.86 -0.49
N GLY A 389 17.54 -3.00 -0.71
CA GLY A 389 17.61 -1.66 -0.11
C GLY A 389 16.57 -0.66 -0.64
N ALA A 390 15.93 -0.95 -1.78
CA ALA A 390 14.88 -0.12 -2.40
C ALA A 390 13.45 -0.67 -2.20
N LEU A 391 13.30 -1.78 -1.48
CA LEU A 391 11.99 -2.33 -1.12
C LEU A 391 11.36 -1.51 0.03
N ASN A 392 10.12 -1.07 -0.16
CA ASN A 392 9.31 -0.54 0.93
C ASN A 392 9.05 -1.63 1.99
N ASN A 393 8.67 -1.25 3.22
CA ASN A 393 8.55 -2.19 4.33
C ASN A 393 7.55 -3.32 4.08
N ALA A 394 6.48 -3.12 3.31
CA ALA A 394 5.49 -4.18 3.05
C ALA A 394 5.98 -5.26 2.08
N ALA A 395 6.76 -4.93 1.04
CA ALA A 395 7.12 -5.88 -0.02
C ALA A 395 8.22 -6.85 0.41
N ALA A 396 7.98 -8.16 0.28
CA ALA A 396 9.01 -9.20 0.39
C ALA A 396 9.84 -9.31 -0.91
N LYS A 397 9.19 -9.06 -2.06
CA LYS A 397 9.80 -9.01 -3.40
C LYS A 397 9.00 -8.03 -4.26
N LYS A 398 9.68 -7.29 -5.15
CA LYS A 398 9.08 -6.32 -6.07
C LYS A 398 9.71 -6.43 -7.47
N LEU A 399 8.88 -6.48 -8.50
CA LEU A 399 9.25 -6.34 -9.91
C LEU A 399 8.62 -5.05 -10.45
N ASP A 400 9.39 -4.24 -11.15
CA ASP A 400 8.86 -3.07 -11.85
C ASP A 400 8.97 -3.31 -13.37
N LEU A 401 7.92 -2.95 -14.12
CA LEU A 401 7.96 -2.91 -15.59
C LEU A 401 8.16 -1.46 -16.02
N GLU A 402 9.24 -1.26 -16.76
CA GLU A 402 9.68 0.02 -17.27
C GLU A 402 9.52 0.04 -18.79
N ALA A 403 8.71 0.95 -19.33
CA ALA A 403 8.49 1.06 -20.77
C ALA A 403 9.46 2.04 -21.42
N TRP A 404 9.74 1.87 -22.71
CA TRP A 404 10.70 2.70 -23.46
C TRP A 404 10.12 4.07 -23.81
N PHE A 405 10.85 5.14 -23.48
CA PHE A 405 10.50 6.52 -23.83
C PHE A 405 11.46 7.04 -24.91
N PRO A 406 11.09 6.99 -26.21
CA PRO A 406 12.03 7.21 -27.32
C PRO A 406 12.54 8.64 -27.45
N HIS A 407 11.84 9.68 -26.97
CA HIS A 407 12.43 11.03 -26.94
C HIS A 407 13.50 11.13 -25.84
N GLN A 408 13.19 10.57 -24.67
CA GLN A 408 14.06 10.62 -23.50
C GLN A 408 15.29 9.71 -23.73
N GLY A 409 15.12 8.56 -24.36
CA GLY A 409 16.16 7.58 -24.64
C GLY A 409 16.46 6.66 -23.45
N GLU A 410 15.44 6.37 -22.64
CA GLU A 410 15.53 5.57 -21.43
C GLU A 410 14.24 4.76 -21.19
N TYR A 411 14.35 3.68 -20.42
CA TYR A 411 13.20 2.99 -19.84
C TYR A 411 12.71 3.76 -18.60
N LYS A 412 11.40 3.73 -18.35
CA LYS A 412 10.81 4.38 -17.16
C LYS A 412 9.65 3.57 -16.57
N GLU A 413 9.63 3.48 -15.23
CA GLU A 413 8.61 2.79 -14.42
C GLU A 413 7.16 3.20 -14.78
N LEU A 414 6.41 2.26 -15.36
CA LEU A 414 4.96 2.35 -15.56
C LEU A 414 4.17 1.43 -14.61
N VAL A 415 4.80 0.35 -14.15
CA VAL A 415 4.20 -0.66 -13.27
C VAL A 415 5.14 -0.98 -12.13
N SER A 416 4.56 -1.21 -10.96
CA SER A 416 5.19 -1.96 -9.89
C SER A 416 4.31 -3.12 -9.47
N CYS A 417 4.91 -4.29 -9.24
CA CYS A 417 4.28 -5.53 -8.79
C CYS A 417 4.98 -6.01 -7.51
N SER A 418 4.25 -6.16 -6.40
CA SER A 418 4.79 -6.53 -5.09
C SER A 418 4.04 -7.73 -4.48
N ASN A 419 4.79 -8.70 -3.95
CA ASN A 419 4.26 -9.67 -2.99
C ASN A 419 4.54 -9.15 -1.58
N CYS A 420 3.49 -8.80 -0.84
CA CYS A 420 3.59 -8.27 0.52
C CYS A 420 3.41 -9.35 1.60
N THR A 421 3.35 -10.62 1.19
CA THR A 421 3.04 -11.79 2.03
C THR A 421 1.91 -11.47 3.00
N ASP A 422 2.02 -11.88 4.27
CA ASP A 422 1.00 -11.60 5.28
C ASP A 422 1.19 -10.26 6.03
N TYR A 423 2.22 -9.46 5.72
CA TYR A 423 2.61 -8.25 6.48
C TYR A 423 1.43 -7.28 6.71
N GLN A 424 0.74 -6.89 5.64
CA GLN A 424 -0.44 -6.02 5.71
C GLN A 424 -1.67 -6.75 6.25
N SER A 425 -1.84 -8.03 5.89
CA SER A 425 -2.99 -8.85 6.33
C SER A 425 -3.01 -9.05 7.86
N ARG A 426 -1.85 -9.14 8.52
CA ARG A 426 -1.71 -9.24 9.97
C ARG A 426 -2.10 -7.93 10.65
N ALA A 427 -1.78 -6.79 10.04
CA ALA A 427 -2.14 -5.47 10.53
C ALA A 427 -3.64 -5.18 10.39
N LEU A 428 -4.25 -5.70 9.34
CA LEU A 428 -5.68 -5.61 9.02
C LEU A 428 -6.50 -6.78 9.59
N ASP A 429 -5.86 -7.74 10.26
CA ASP A 429 -6.41 -8.97 10.85
C ASP A 429 -7.25 -9.83 9.87
N ILE A 430 -6.81 -9.92 8.60
CA ILE A 430 -7.45 -10.68 7.51
C ILE A 430 -6.99 -12.15 7.57
N ARG A 431 -7.77 -12.98 8.26
CA ARG A 431 -7.35 -14.34 8.65
C ARG A 431 -7.63 -15.37 7.55
N PHE A 432 -6.90 -16.49 7.60
CA PHE A 432 -7.02 -17.58 6.66
C PHE A 432 -7.25 -18.94 7.33
N GLY A 433 -8.04 -19.81 6.68
CA GLY A 433 -8.15 -21.24 7.01
C GLY A 433 -9.33 -21.59 7.93
N ALA A 434 -9.43 -22.85 8.35
CA ALA A 434 -10.47 -23.27 9.28
C ALA A 434 -10.23 -22.73 10.69
N LYS A 435 -11.28 -22.28 11.38
CA LYS A 435 -11.21 -21.86 12.78
C LYS A 435 -11.13 -23.08 13.72
N THR A 436 -9.98 -23.74 13.76
CA THR A 436 -9.74 -24.83 14.73
C THR A 436 -9.45 -24.23 16.12
N GLN A 437 -9.82 -24.94 17.19
CA GLN A 437 -9.43 -24.55 18.56
C GLN A 437 -8.00 -24.99 18.90
N THR A 438 -7.33 -25.70 17.98
CA THR A 438 -6.04 -26.36 18.16
C THR A 438 -4.86 -25.59 17.55
N ASP A 439 -5.12 -24.65 16.62
CA ASP A 439 -4.07 -23.85 15.99
C ASP A 439 -3.46 -22.84 16.97
N ALA A 440 -2.18 -23.04 17.31
CA ALA A 440 -1.42 -22.18 18.22
C ALA A 440 -1.06 -20.81 17.61
N LYS A 441 -1.13 -20.67 16.27
CA LYS A 441 -0.94 -19.41 15.53
C LYS A 441 -2.11 -19.17 14.58
N LYS A 442 -2.58 -17.93 14.49
CA LYS A 442 -3.45 -17.50 13.39
C LYS A 442 -2.68 -17.59 12.07
N LYS A 443 -3.28 -18.19 11.04
CA LYS A 443 -2.86 -18.00 9.64
C LYS A 443 -3.58 -16.77 9.07
N PHE A 444 -2.94 -16.11 8.12
CA PHE A 444 -3.45 -14.95 7.40
C PHE A 444 -3.30 -15.18 5.89
N VAL A 445 -4.02 -14.41 5.09
CA VAL A 445 -3.87 -14.44 3.61
C VAL A 445 -2.61 -13.70 3.19
N HIS A 446 -2.08 -14.00 2.01
CA HIS A 446 -1.05 -13.15 1.40
C HIS A 446 -1.69 -12.04 0.55
N CYS A 447 -1.21 -10.81 0.71
CA CYS A 447 -1.60 -9.64 -0.07
C CYS A 447 -0.58 -9.39 -1.20
N LEU A 448 -1.09 -9.18 -2.41
CA LEU A 448 -0.30 -8.78 -3.56
C LEU A 448 -0.94 -7.57 -4.25
N ASN A 449 -0.11 -6.68 -4.78
CA ASN A 449 -0.53 -5.55 -5.59
C ASN A 449 0.30 -5.47 -6.86
N SER A 450 -0.30 -5.06 -7.97
CA SER A 450 0.42 -4.76 -9.21
C SER A 450 -0.29 -3.68 -10.01
N THR A 451 0.41 -2.65 -10.43
CA THR A 451 -0.17 -1.69 -11.38
C THR A 451 -0.39 -2.37 -12.74
N LEU A 452 -1.58 -2.23 -13.30
CA LEU A 452 -1.82 -2.50 -14.71
C LEU A 452 -1.50 -1.25 -15.55
N CYS A 453 -2.09 -0.12 -15.18
CA CYS A 453 -1.98 1.12 -15.96
C CYS A 453 -2.05 2.36 -15.06
N ALA A 454 -0.91 3.01 -14.79
CA ALA A 454 -0.89 4.38 -14.32
C ALA A 454 -1.19 5.31 -15.52
N THR A 455 -2.46 5.66 -15.69
CA THR A 455 -3.03 6.11 -16.97
C THR A 455 -2.31 7.30 -17.59
N THR A 456 -1.96 8.32 -16.81
CA THR A 456 -1.23 9.50 -17.31
C THR A 456 0.21 9.18 -17.72
N ARG A 457 0.92 8.30 -16.98
CA ARG A 457 2.28 7.84 -17.35
C ARG A 457 2.25 6.94 -18.59
N THR A 458 1.29 6.01 -18.67
CA THR A 458 1.07 5.16 -19.84
C THR A 458 0.73 6.01 -21.07
N LEU A 459 -0.10 7.06 -20.91
CA LEU A 459 -0.38 8.03 -21.97
C LEU A 459 0.90 8.74 -22.43
N CYS A 460 1.80 9.15 -21.52
CA CYS A 460 3.10 9.70 -21.93
C CYS A 460 3.91 8.72 -22.79
N CYS A 461 3.89 7.42 -22.47
CA CYS A 461 4.60 6.39 -23.26
C CYS A 461 3.97 6.20 -24.64
N VAL A 462 2.64 6.16 -24.72
CA VAL A 462 1.89 6.12 -25.99
C VAL A 462 2.22 7.35 -26.85
N LEU A 463 2.16 8.55 -26.27
CA LEU A 463 2.45 9.81 -26.97
C LEU A 463 3.84 9.81 -27.61
N GLU A 464 4.87 9.38 -26.89
CA GLU A 464 6.23 9.35 -27.45
C GLU A 464 6.41 8.26 -28.51
N ASN A 465 5.78 7.08 -28.35
CA ASN A 465 5.98 5.95 -29.26
C ASN A 465 5.15 6.02 -30.55
N TYR A 466 3.93 6.56 -30.48
CA TYR A 466 2.95 6.55 -31.58
C TYR A 466 2.86 7.86 -32.39
N GLN A 467 3.63 8.88 -32.02
CA GLN A 467 3.67 10.14 -32.77
C GLN A 467 4.19 9.98 -34.22
N THR A 468 3.85 10.97 -35.02
CA THR A 468 4.27 11.22 -36.40
C THR A 468 4.45 12.73 -36.57
N ASP A 469 4.95 13.18 -37.72
CA ASP A 469 5.15 14.62 -38.00
C ASP A 469 3.84 15.43 -37.98
N GLU A 470 2.71 14.77 -38.31
CA GLU A 470 1.39 15.38 -38.46
C GLU A 470 0.45 15.18 -37.26
N GLY A 471 0.75 14.23 -36.36
CA GLY A 471 -0.15 13.87 -35.26
C GLY A 471 0.20 12.57 -34.55
N LEU A 472 -0.79 11.94 -33.93
CA LEU A 472 -0.68 10.72 -33.13
C LEU A 472 -1.45 9.56 -33.77
N ARG A 473 -0.79 8.43 -34.03
CA ARG A 473 -1.50 7.17 -34.33
C ARG A 473 -2.15 6.62 -33.06
N VAL A 474 -3.37 6.11 -33.14
CA VAL A 474 -4.06 5.52 -32.00
C VAL A 474 -3.71 4.03 -31.89
N PRO A 475 -3.19 3.54 -30.75
CA PRO A 475 -3.02 2.11 -30.48
C PRO A 475 -4.34 1.36 -30.67
N GLU A 476 -4.30 0.25 -31.40
CA GLU A 476 -5.51 -0.45 -31.84
C GLU A 476 -6.52 -0.75 -30.70
N PRO A 477 -6.11 -1.30 -29.54
CA PRO A 477 -7.05 -1.64 -28.46
C PRO A 477 -7.81 -0.45 -27.88
N LEU A 478 -7.24 0.77 -27.99
CA LEU A 478 -7.86 2.00 -27.47
C LEU A 478 -8.93 2.57 -28.40
N ARG A 479 -8.90 2.23 -29.69
CA ARG A 479 -9.76 2.87 -30.72
C ARG A 479 -11.24 2.74 -30.40
N LYS A 480 -11.70 1.56 -29.99
CA LYS A 480 -13.13 1.31 -29.66
C LYS A 480 -13.67 2.16 -28.50
N TYR A 481 -12.79 2.74 -27.68
CA TYR A 481 -13.14 3.62 -26.56
C TYR A 481 -13.11 5.11 -26.93
N LEU A 482 -12.62 5.46 -28.12
CA LEU A 482 -12.55 6.84 -28.59
C LEU A 482 -13.78 7.18 -29.48
N PRO A 483 -14.35 8.40 -29.38
CA PRO A 483 -15.45 8.81 -30.25
C PRO A 483 -15.07 8.71 -31.74
N GLY A 484 -15.83 7.93 -32.50
CA GLY A 484 -15.60 7.69 -33.93
C GLY A 484 -14.49 6.68 -34.25
N ALA A 485 -13.91 6.02 -33.24
CA ALA A 485 -12.83 5.04 -33.37
C ALA A 485 -11.66 5.45 -34.31
N PRO A 486 -11.11 6.67 -34.17
CA PRO A 486 -10.06 7.17 -35.06
C PRO A 486 -8.79 6.30 -34.98
N GLU A 487 -8.21 6.00 -36.13
CA GLU A 487 -6.87 5.40 -36.22
C GLU A 487 -5.75 6.43 -36.02
N PHE A 488 -6.08 7.72 -36.21
CA PHE A 488 -5.14 8.84 -36.21
C PHE A 488 -5.80 10.11 -35.66
N ILE A 489 -5.03 10.90 -34.92
CA ILE A 489 -5.43 12.18 -34.35
C ILE A 489 -4.42 13.24 -34.82
N PRO A 490 -4.81 14.18 -35.70
CA PRO A 490 -3.91 15.22 -36.19
C PRO A 490 -3.57 16.24 -35.09
N PHE A 491 -2.42 16.92 -35.22
CA PHE A 491 -2.10 18.05 -34.37
C PHE A 491 -3.08 19.21 -34.59
N ALA A 492 -3.59 19.77 -33.50
CA ALA A 492 -4.54 20.88 -33.49
C ALA A 492 -3.86 22.26 -33.43
N ARG A 493 -2.58 22.31 -33.02
CA ARG A 493 -1.76 23.53 -32.95
C ARG A 493 -0.27 23.26 -33.05
N ASP A 494 0.48 24.29 -33.42
CA ASP A 494 1.94 24.30 -33.30
C ASP A 494 2.42 24.61 -31.89
N LEU A 495 3.68 24.29 -31.62
CA LEU A 495 4.33 24.63 -30.36
C LEU A 495 4.53 26.15 -30.24
N PRO A 496 4.40 26.74 -29.04
CA PRO A 496 4.75 28.13 -28.81
C PRO A 496 6.20 28.43 -29.23
N LYS A 497 6.45 29.61 -29.78
CA LYS A 497 7.79 30.02 -30.29
C LYS A 497 8.90 29.95 -29.22
N GLU A 498 8.55 30.04 -27.94
CA GLU A 498 9.48 29.91 -26.81
C GLU A 498 9.87 28.45 -26.50
N ALA A 499 9.00 27.48 -26.81
CA ALA A 499 9.30 26.05 -26.64
C ALA A 499 10.33 25.56 -27.68
N ALA A 500 10.26 26.09 -28.90
CA ALA A 500 11.13 25.70 -30.02
C ALA A 500 12.61 26.14 -29.90
N GLY A 501 13.02 26.80 -28.81
CA GLY A 501 14.33 27.46 -28.70
C GLY A 501 15.09 27.28 -27.38
N VAL A 502 14.55 26.56 -26.40
CA VAL A 502 15.15 26.52 -25.05
C VAL A 502 15.49 25.10 -24.61
N LYS A 503 16.76 24.71 -24.82
CA LYS A 503 17.43 23.66 -24.03
C LYS A 503 17.56 24.13 -22.58
N LYS A 504 16.46 24.13 -21.83
CA LYS A 504 16.48 24.28 -20.37
C LYS A 504 17.05 22.98 -19.82
N THR A 505 18.35 22.97 -19.57
CA THR A 505 19.00 21.92 -18.79
C THR A 505 18.23 21.73 -17.49
N LEU A 506 17.87 20.48 -17.20
CA LEU A 506 17.36 20.12 -15.88
C LEU A 506 18.36 20.63 -14.83
N PRO A 507 17.91 21.24 -13.71
CA PRO A 507 18.82 21.65 -12.66
C PRO A 507 19.60 20.42 -12.19
N GLN A 508 20.92 20.43 -12.39
CA GLN A 508 21.78 19.38 -11.86
C GLN A 508 21.62 19.35 -10.35
N ARG A 509 21.13 18.22 -9.84
CA ARG A 509 21.07 17.97 -8.40
C ARG A 509 22.51 17.80 -7.93
N GLU A 510 23.06 18.83 -7.29
CA GLU A 510 24.34 18.71 -6.59
C GLU A 510 24.22 17.53 -5.62
N ARG A 511 25.09 16.52 -5.79
CA ARG A 511 25.22 15.42 -4.83
C ARG A 511 25.81 16.00 -3.55
N LYS A 512 24.99 16.05 -2.50
CA LYS A 512 25.44 16.06 -1.11
C LYS A 512 25.29 14.67 -0.53
#